data_AF-A0A4E0S003-F1
#
_entry.id   AF-A0A4E0S003-F1
#
_cell.length_a   1.000
_cell.length_b   1.000
_cell.length_c   1.000
_cell.angle_alpha   90.00
_cell.angle_beta   90.00
_cell.angle_gamma   90.00
#
_symmetry.space_group_name_H-M   'P 1'
#
loop_
_entity.id
_entity.type
_entity.pdbx_description
1 polymer ?
#
loop_
_entity_poly.entity_id
_entity_poly.type
_entity_poly.pdbx_seq_one_letter_code
_entity_poly.pdbx_strand_id
1 'polypeptide(L)'
;MLIELAVKFDNAHTPAELENLLNLEEGVVVNEIDDSSEKVIVQSSIPVSRLLSTVNAAGFPVLFRGVSSQAKSMQGCDFGSGVAPLTSGEEVYGLCRLFQPTDEYLLVDVSLDKLNTSQIVSLAIHKCGDLSSSAYSCGDIYKTDSVIGEIGKTVANDQGQATLVVQIPGIQLRDLIGRSIVLHDASTKSRRVLCSLFPVICAYVDRVLFFVSSY
;
A
#
# COMPACT_ATOMS: atom_id res chain seq x y z
N MET A 1 10.45 14.11 -5.71
CA MET A 1 10.80 12.67 -5.62
C MET A 1 10.65 12.06 -7.01
N LEU A 2 11.48 11.09 -7.37
CA LEU A 2 11.27 10.32 -8.60
C LEU A 2 10.54 9.03 -8.19
N ILE A 3 9.37 8.78 -8.76
CA ILE A 3 8.46 7.71 -8.39
C ILE A 3 8.32 6.76 -9.58
N GLU A 4 8.42 5.47 -9.32
CA GLU A 4 8.11 4.41 -10.28
C GLU A 4 6.74 3.81 -9.97
N LEU A 5 5.88 3.80 -10.99
CA LEU A 5 4.56 3.19 -10.97
C LEU A 5 4.52 2.04 -11.98
N ALA A 6 3.81 0.97 -11.62
CA ALA A 6 3.32 0.00 -12.58
C ALA A 6 1.93 0.44 -13.02
N VAL A 7 1.71 0.67 -14.31
CA VAL A 7 0.37 0.99 -14.83
C VAL A 7 0.05 0.04 -15.96
N LYS A 8 -1.08 -0.66 -15.83
CA LYS A 8 -1.58 -1.52 -16.88
C LYS A 8 -2.34 -0.68 -17.91
N PHE A 9 -1.99 -0.86 -19.18
CA PHE A 9 -2.65 -0.21 -20.30
C PHE A 9 -3.52 -1.21 -21.08
N ASP A 10 -4.61 -0.71 -21.64
CA ASP A 10 -5.50 -1.47 -22.52
C ASP A 10 -6.19 -0.51 -23.52
N ASN A 11 -7.14 -1.03 -24.31
CA ASN A 11 -7.84 -0.22 -25.31
C ASN A 11 -8.65 0.95 -24.72
N ALA A 12 -9.01 0.89 -23.43
CA ALA A 12 -9.74 1.94 -22.73
C ALA A 12 -8.83 2.85 -21.89
N HIS A 13 -7.58 2.43 -21.64
CA HIS A 13 -6.61 3.12 -20.80
C HIS A 13 -5.26 3.21 -21.52
N THR A 14 -5.04 4.30 -22.26
CA THR A 14 -3.83 4.46 -23.09
C THR A 14 -2.73 5.25 -22.39
N PRO A 15 -1.45 5.07 -22.79
CA PRO A 15 -0.33 5.89 -22.31
C PRO A 15 -0.54 7.39 -22.46
N ALA A 16 -1.11 7.83 -23.60
CA ALA A 16 -1.34 9.24 -23.90
C ALA A 16 -2.41 9.86 -22.97
N GLU A 17 -3.46 9.11 -22.64
CA GLU A 17 -4.48 9.55 -21.70
C GLU A 17 -3.91 9.70 -20.28
N LEU A 18 -3.07 8.75 -19.85
CA LEU A 18 -2.36 8.85 -18.56
C LEU A 18 -1.43 10.06 -18.53
N GLU A 19 -0.65 10.28 -19.59
CA GLU A 19 0.26 11.42 -19.68
C GLU A 19 -0.50 12.75 -19.59
N ASN A 20 -1.62 12.87 -20.31
CA ASN A 20 -2.48 14.05 -20.25
C ASN A 20 -3.07 14.26 -18.85
N LEU A 21 -3.55 13.19 -18.21
CA LEU A 21 -4.07 13.25 -16.84
C LEU A 21 -3.01 13.78 -15.86
N LEU A 22 -1.80 13.22 -15.92
CA LEU A 22 -0.72 13.56 -15.00
C LEU A 22 -0.17 14.97 -15.24
N ASN A 23 -0.12 15.44 -16.49
CA ASN A 23 0.31 16.80 -16.82
C ASN A 23 -0.68 17.89 -16.35
N LEU A 24 -1.92 17.53 -16.00
CA LEU A 24 -2.88 18.46 -15.40
C LEU A 24 -2.66 18.65 -13.89
N GLU A 25 -1.94 17.74 -13.23
CA GLU A 25 -1.65 17.84 -11.80
C GLU A 25 -0.41 18.71 -11.56
N GLU A 26 -0.61 19.86 -10.91
CA GLU A 26 0.49 20.75 -10.56
C GLU A 26 1.50 20.05 -9.63
N GLY A 27 2.78 20.15 -9.98
CA GLY A 27 3.86 19.50 -9.24
C GLY A 27 4.11 18.04 -9.65
N VAL A 28 3.50 17.56 -10.73
CA VAL A 28 3.82 16.29 -11.38
C VAL A 28 4.45 16.55 -12.75
N VAL A 29 5.51 15.81 -13.05
CA VAL A 29 6.17 15.79 -14.35
C VAL A 29 6.35 14.34 -14.76
N VAL A 30 5.87 13.97 -15.93
CA VAL A 30 6.09 12.63 -16.50
C VAL A 30 7.49 12.60 -17.11
N ASN A 31 8.33 11.66 -16.65
CA ASN A 31 9.69 11.50 -17.17
C ASN A 31 9.75 10.38 -18.22
N GLU A 32 9.00 9.30 -18.01
CA GLU A 32 8.99 8.13 -18.89
C GLU A 32 7.66 7.39 -18.78
N ILE A 33 7.11 6.96 -19.92
CA ILE A 33 6.05 5.97 -19.99
C ILE A 33 6.50 4.88 -20.95
N ASP A 34 6.57 3.65 -20.46
CA ASP A 34 6.87 2.45 -21.24
C ASP A 34 5.71 1.48 -21.11
N ASP A 35 4.87 1.44 -22.16
CA ASP A 35 3.73 0.55 -22.30
C ASP A 35 4.16 -0.93 -22.26
N SER A 36 5.29 -1.26 -22.91
CA SER A 36 5.74 -2.64 -23.05
C SER A 36 6.14 -3.29 -21.71
N SER A 37 6.61 -2.48 -20.75
CA SER A 37 6.98 -2.93 -19.41
C SER A 37 6.00 -2.48 -18.32
N GLU A 38 4.85 -1.92 -18.71
CA GLU A 38 3.83 -1.34 -17.82
C GLU A 38 4.45 -0.39 -16.80
N LYS A 39 5.44 0.42 -17.21
CA LYS A 39 6.29 1.22 -16.31
C LYS A 39 6.10 2.70 -16.58
N VAL A 40 5.87 3.45 -15.52
CA VAL A 40 5.74 4.91 -15.57
C VAL A 40 6.65 5.54 -14.53
N ILE A 41 7.53 6.45 -14.96
CA ILE A 41 8.40 7.22 -14.09
C ILE A 41 7.90 8.65 -14.05
N VAL A 42 7.60 9.13 -12.85
CA VAL A 42 7.18 10.52 -12.63
C VAL A 42 8.06 11.21 -11.61
N GLN A 43 8.40 12.45 -11.89
CA GLN A 43 8.92 13.36 -10.89
C GLN A 43 7.75 14.10 -10.25
N SER A 44 7.60 13.97 -8.94
CA SER A 44 6.48 14.54 -8.21
C SER A 44 6.91 15.28 -6.94
N SER A 45 6.29 16.42 -6.68
CA SER A 45 6.32 17.14 -5.40
C SER A 45 5.05 16.93 -4.57
N ILE A 46 4.03 16.26 -5.11
CA ILE A 46 2.81 15.92 -4.37
C ILE A 46 2.98 14.57 -3.62
N PRO A 47 2.17 14.32 -2.58
CA PRO A 47 2.14 13.03 -1.89
C PRO A 47 1.88 11.84 -2.83
N VAL A 48 2.59 10.73 -2.61
CA VAL A 48 2.43 9.49 -3.40
C VAL A 48 0.99 8.97 -3.33
N SER A 49 0.33 9.10 -2.16
CA SER A 49 -1.06 8.72 -1.99
C SER A 49 -2.00 9.52 -2.90
N ARG A 50 -1.79 10.83 -3.03
CA ARG A 50 -2.58 11.68 -3.92
C ARG A 50 -2.38 11.26 -5.37
N LEU A 51 -1.13 11.10 -5.80
CA LEU A 51 -0.80 10.65 -7.16
C LEU A 51 -1.49 9.33 -7.51
N LEU A 52 -1.37 8.31 -6.66
CA LEU A 52 -2.01 7.00 -6.87
C LEU A 52 -3.53 7.11 -6.85
N SER A 53 -4.11 7.94 -5.98
CA SER A 53 -5.55 8.15 -5.93
C SER A 53 -6.09 8.82 -7.21
N THR A 54 -5.36 9.80 -7.77
CA THR A 54 -5.73 10.46 -9.03
C THR A 54 -5.73 9.46 -10.19
N VAL A 55 -4.67 8.65 -10.30
CA VAL A 55 -4.56 7.64 -11.38
C VAL A 55 -5.63 6.56 -11.24
N ASN A 56 -5.87 6.04 -10.04
CA ASN A 56 -6.94 5.08 -9.78
C ASN A 56 -8.34 5.64 -10.04
N ALA A 57 -8.60 6.91 -9.67
CA ALA A 57 -9.89 7.56 -9.88
C ALA A 57 -10.21 7.75 -11.38
N ALA A 58 -9.17 7.85 -12.22
CA ALA A 58 -9.30 7.88 -13.67
C ALA A 58 -9.48 6.48 -14.30
N GLY A 59 -9.51 5.41 -13.50
CA GLY A 59 -9.76 4.03 -13.95
C GLY A 59 -8.52 3.22 -14.30
N PHE A 60 -7.33 3.84 -14.29
CA PHE A 60 -6.08 3.14 -14.57
C PHE A 60 -5.72 2.18 -13.43
N PRO A 61 -5.54 0.88 -13.70
CA PRO A 61 -4.98 -0.04 -12.73
C PRO A 61 -3.51 0.33 -12.48
N VAL A 62 -3.22 0.87 -11.29
CA VAL A 62 -1.89 1.36 -10.93
C VAL A 62 -1.38 0.74 -9.63
N LEU A 63 -0.09 0.42 -9.60
CA LEU A 63 0.64 -0.02 -8.42
C LEU A 63 1.88 0.84 -8.22
N PHE A 64 2.20 1.12 -6.96
CA PHE A 64 3.47 1.74 -6.61
C PHE A 64 4.60 0.70 -6.61
N ARG A 65 5.72 1.00 -7.28
CA ARG A 65 6.90 0.11 -7.31
C ARG A 65 8.06 0.61 -6.47
N GLY A 66 8.29 1.92 -6.44
CA GLY A 66 9.39 2.47 -5.67
C GLY A 66 9.53 3.99 -5.80
N VAL A 67 10.36 4.56 -4.95
CA VAL A 67 10.86 5.92 -5.12
C VAL A 67 12.38 5.89 -5.17
N SER A 68 12.95 6.81 -5.94
CA SER A 68 14.33 7.24 -5.77
C SER A 68 14.36 8.73 -5.46
N SER A 69 15.36 9.11 -4.67
CA SER A 69 15.59 10.47 -4.28
C SER A 69 17.08 10.77 -4.45
N GLN A 70 17.39 11.87 -5.13
CA GLN A 70 18.76 12.40 -5.20
C GLN A 70 19.13 13.24 -3.97
N ALA A 71 18.27 13.30 -2.94
CA ALA A 71 18.61 14.03 -1.72
C ALA A 71 19.78 13.34 -1.01
N LYS A 72 20.83 14.11 -0.72
CA LYS A 72 22.06 13.62 -0.04
C LYS A 72 21.80 12.97 1.32
N SER A 73 20.66 13.26 1.95
CA SER A 73 20.20 12.63 3.20
C SER A 73 19.64 11.21 3.02
N MET A 74 19.48 10.74 1.77
CA MET A 74 18.88 9.45 1.42
C MET A 74 19.91 8.47 0.81
N GLN A 75 21.19 8.85 0.74
CA GLN A 75 22.29 7.93 0.43
C GLN A 75 22.59 7.07 1.67
N GLY A 76 22.18 5.80 1.65
CA GLY A 76 22.41 4.84 2.74
C GLY A 76 21.21 4.57 3.65
N CYS A 77 20.02 5.06 3.28
CA CYS A 77 18.78 4.67 3.94
C CYS A 77 18.26 3.37 3.33
N ASP A 78 18.27 2.28 4.09
CA ASP A 78 17.63 1.01 3.72
C ASP A 78 16.10 1.20 3.69
N PHE A 79 15.57 1.68 2.56
CA PHE A 79 14.13 1.81 2.40
C PHE A 79 13.51 0.41 2.36
N GLY A 80 12.68 0.15 3.37
CA GLY A 80 11.97 -1.10 3.48
C GLY A 80 10.70 -1.11 2.64
N SER A 81 10.41 -2.25 2.05
CA SER A 81 9.10 -2.61 1.55
C SER A 81 8.51 -3.74 2.40
N GLY A 82 7.22 -3.97 2.27
CA GLY A 82 6.54 -5.10 2.90
C GLY A 82 5.27 -5.42 2.13
N VAL A 83 4.89 -6.69 2.05
CA VAL A 83 3.59 -7.10 1.50
C VAL A 83 2.96 -8.10 2.46
N ALA A 84 1.70 -7.87 2.80
CA ALA A 84 0.90 -8.70 3.68
C ALA A 84 -0.36 -9.14 2.93
N PRO A 85 -0.51 -10.45 2.60
CA PRO A 85 -1.73 -10.95 1.98
C PRO A 85 -2.86 -11.01 3.00
N LEU A 86 -3.95 -10.29 2.77
CA LEU A 86 -5.11 -10.28 3.65
C LEU A 86 -5.94 -11.54 3.43
N THR A 87 -6.01 -12.41 4.44
CA THR A 87 -6.64 -13.73 4.31
C THR A 87 -7.74 -13.97 5.33
N SER A 88 -8.63 -14.89 4.97
CA SER A 88 -9.56 -15.57 5.89
C SER A 88 -9.52 -17.06 5.57
N GLY A 89 -8.92 -17.84 6.47
CA GLY A 89 -8.59 -19.24 6.18
C GLY A 89 -7.56 -19.33 5.05
N GLU A 90 -7.83 -20.17 4.06
CA GLU A 90 -6.96 -20.36 2.88
C GLU A 90 -7.23 -19.34 1.76
N GLU A 91 -8.28 -18.53 1.90
CA GLU A 91 -8.65 -17.56 0.86
C GLU A 91 -7.93 -16.22 1.03
N VAL A 92 -7.35 -15.74 -0.07
CA VAL A 92 -6.82 -14.38 -0.19
C VAL A 92 -7.92 -13.45 -0.68
N TYR A 93 -8.13 -12.38 0.07
CA TYR A 93 -9.09 -11.29 -0.16
C TYR A 93 -8.41 -9.99 -0.57
N GLY A 94 -7.08 -9.94 -0.58
CA GLY A 94 -6.37 -8.74 -0.98
C GLY A 94 -4.91 -8.74 -0.57
N LEU A 95 -4.26 -7.62 -0.86
CA LEU A 95 -2.87 -7.34 -0.52
C LEU A 95 -2.77 -5.99 0.16
N CYS A 96 -2.00 -5.93 1.24
CA CYS A 96 -1.51 -4.69 1.83
C CYS A 96 -0.03 -4.56 1.52
N ARG A 97 0.36 -3.50 0.84
CA ARG A 97 1.75 -3.13 0.56
C ARG A 97 2.15 -1.98 1.46
N LEU A 98 3.33 -2.10 2.04
CA LEU A 98 3.93 -1.11 2.91
C LEU A 98 5.21 -0.63 2.24
N PHE A 99 5.42 0.67 2.25
CA PHE A 99 6.63 1.25 1.73
C PHE A 99 7.08 2.42 2.59
N GLN A 100 8.35 2.46 2.96
CA GLN A 100 8.93 3.57 3.70
C GLN A 100 9.76 4.43 2.73
N PRO A 101 9.17 5.41 2.01
CA PRO A 101 9.91 6.26 1.08
C PRO A 101 10.87 7.23 1.79
N THR A 102 10.56 7.59 3.04
CA THR A 102 11.31 8.52 3.89
C THR A 102 11.10 8.12 5.35
N ASP A 103 11.94 8.60 6.27
CA ASP A 103 11.74 8.38 7.70
C ASP A 103 10.52 9.14 8.27
N GLU A 104 9.89 10.02 7.50
CA GLU A 104 8.78 10.85 7.97
C GLU A 104 7.44 10.11 7.97
N TYR A 105 7.24 9.20 7.01
CA TYR A 105 5.97 8.50 6.84
C TYR A 105 6.11 7.12 6.21
N LEU A 106 5.21 6.24 6.63
CA LEU A 106 4.93 4.95 6.00
C LEU A 106 3.81 5.12 4.97
N LEU A 107 4.05 4.72 3.73
CA LEU A 107 3.01 4.59 2.71
C LEU A 107 2.37 3.19 2.83
N VAL A 108 1.05 3.16 2.91
CA VAL A 108 0.23 1.96 2.91
C VAL A 108 -0.64 1.97 1.66
N ASP A 109 -0.52 0.94 0.84
CA ASP A 109 -1.34 0.70 -0.35
C ASP A 109 -2.08 -0.63 -0.18
N VAL A 110 -3.40 -0.59 -0.12
CA VAL A 110 -4.25 -1.77 0.06
C VAL A 110 -5.16 -1.94 -1.13
N SER A 111 -5.21 -3.18 -1.62
CA SER A 111 -6.17 -3.63 -2.62
C SER A 111 -6.94 -4.82 -2.04
N LEU A 112 -8.27 -4.75 -2.07
CA LEU A 112 -9.20 -5.76 -1.57
C LEU A 112 -10.11 -6.21 -2.71
N ASP A 113 -10.44 -7.49 -2.71
CA ASP A 113 -11.36 -8.16 -3.61
C ASP A 113 -12.32 -9.05 -2.79
N LYS A 114 -13.38 -9.55 -3.44
CA LYS A 114 -14.36 -10.48 -2.87
C LYS A 114 -15.09 -9.93 -1.63
N LEU A 115 -15.18 -8.61 -1.49
CA LEU A 115 -16.03 -7.97 -0.49
C LEU A 115 -17.49 -7.97 -0.97
N ASN A 116 -18.42 -7.82 -0.03
CA ASN A 116 -19.81 -7.55 -0.43
C ASN A 116 -19.90 -6.13 -1.02
N THR A 117 -20.74 -5.94 -2.03
CA THR A 117 -20.99 -4.62 -2.64
C THR A 117 -21.38 -3.60 -1.58
N SER A 118 -20.81 -2.38 -1.65
CA SER A 118 -21.03 -1.29 -0.69
C SER A 118 -20.62 -1.61 0.75
N GLN A 119 -19.89 -2.71 1.00
CA GLN A 119 -19.37 -3.00 2.33
C GLN A 119 -18.31 -1.98 2.73
N ILE A 120 -18.47 -1.38 3.92
CA ILE A 120 -17.49 -0.46 4.49
C ILE A 120 -16.57 -1.26 5.40
N VAL A 121 -15.27 -1.13 5.18
CA VAL A 121 -14.24 -1.82 5.94
C VAL A 121 -13.22 -0.84 6.50
N SER A 122 -12.64 -1.16 7.65
CA SER A 122 -11.58 -0.35 8.27
C SER A 122 -10.34 -1.19 8.52
N LEU A 123 -9.17 -0.60 8.30
CA LEU A 123 -7.89 -1.28 8.47
C LEU A 123 -7.13 -0.72 9.65
N ALA A 124 -6.50 -1.62 10.40
CA ALA A 124 -5.62 -1.26 11.50
C ALA A 124 -4.45 -2.24 11.61
N ILE A 125 -3.31 -1.71 12.03
CA ILE A 125 -2.15 -2.46 12.47
C ILE A 125 -2.40 -2.92 13.90
N HIS A 126 -2.17 -4.20 14.17
CA HIS A 126 -2.33 -4.82 15.48
C HIS A 126 -0.98 -5.20 16.09
N LYS A 127 -0.91 -5.25 17.42
CA LYS A 127 0.35 -5.38 18.14
C LYS A 127 1.03 -6.75 17.97
N CYS A 128 0.28 -7.82 17.72
CA CYS A 128 0.79 -9.19 17.59
C CYS A 128 0.56 -9.74 16.18
N GLY A 129 1.55 -10.44 15.62
CA GLY A 129 1.42 -11.27 14.43
C GLY A 129 0.90 -12.69 14.71
N ASP A 130 0.20 -12.92 15.81
CA ASP A 130 -0.33 -14.24 16.12
C ASP A 130 -1.63 -14.49 15.32
N LEU A 131 -1.58 -15.50 14.45
CA LEU A 131 -2.69 -15.93 13.59
C LEU A 131 -3.32 -17.26 14.06
N SER A 132 -2.94 -17.78 15.24
CA SER A 132 -3.43 -19.06 15.79
C SER A 132 -4.95 -19.13 15.93
N SER A 133 -5.59 -17.99 16.19
CA SER A 133 -7.05 -17.83 16.19
C SER A 133 -7.47 -16.75 15.19
N SER A 134 -6.84 -16.76 14.00
CA SER A 134 -7.05 -15.76 12.96
C SER A 134 -6.89 -14.34 13.54
N ALA A 135 -7.77 -13.41 13.19
CA ALA A 135 -7.68 -12.02 13.58
C ALA A 135 -7.85 -11.80 15.09
N TYR A 136 -8.40 -12.77 15.84
CA TYR A 136 -8.66 -12.62 17.28
C TYR A 136 -7.38 -12.72 18.12
N SER A 137 -6.37 -13.48 17.67
CA SER A 137 -5.07 -13.58 18.36
C SER A 137 -4.14 -12.40 18.08
N CYS A 138 -4.47 -11.51 17.14
CA CYS A 138 -3.62 -10.38 16.77
C CYS A 138 -3.45 -9.31 17.87
N GLY A 139 -4.18 -9.42 18.98
CA GLY A 139 -4.11 -8.47 20.10
C GLY A 139 -4.83 -7.15 19.80
N ASP A 140 -4.49 -6.09 20.55
CA ASP A 140 -5.04 -4.75 20.36
C ASP A 140 -4.43 -4.02 19.16
N ILE A 141 -5.07 -2.93 18.74
CA ILE A 141 -4.50 -2.00 17.76
C ILE A 141 -3.14 -1.51 18.28
N TYR A 142 -2.14 -1.52 17.40
CA TYR A 142 -0.81 -1.02 17.69
C TYR A 142 -0.89 0.44 18.13
N LYS A 143 -0.22 0.77 19.24
CA LYS A 143 -0.22 2.13 19.79
C LYS A 143 1.10 2.41 20.48
N THR A 144 1.67 3.57 20.22
CA THR A 144 2.76 4.20 20.97
C THR A 144 2.25 5.47 21.62
N ASP A 145 3.12 6.19 22.34
CA ASP A 145 2.74 7.47 22.96
C ASP A 145 2.34 8.54 21.93
N SER A 146 2.87 8.44 20.71
CA SER A 146 2.66 9.43 19.63
C SER A 146 1.83 8.92 18.45
N VAL A 147 1.63 7.61 18.30
CA VAL A 147 0.99 7.04 17.10
C VAL A 147 -0.02 5.96 17.45
N ILE A 148 -1.12 5.94 16.70
CA ILE A 148 -2.15 4.89 16.71
C ILE A 148 -2.12 4.21 15.34
N GLY A 149 -2.08 2.88 15.31
CA GLY A 149 -2.03 2.05 14.12
C GLY A 149 -3.34 1.96 13.34
N GLU A 150 -4.23 2.96 13.43
CA GLU A 150 -5.41 3.04 12.57
C GLU A 150 -4.99 3.56 11.19
N ILE A 151 -5.28 2.79 10.14
CA ILE A 151 -4.86 3.13 8.76
C ILE A 151 -5.94 3.97 8.08
N GLY A 152 -7.19 3.51 8.13
CA GLY A 152 -8.29 4.21 7.47
C GLY A 152 -9.45 3.30 7.13
N LYS A 153 -10.38 3.84 6.33
CA LYS A 153 -11.59 3.16 5.88
C LYS A 153 -11.69 3.23 4.36
N THR A 154 -12.26 2.19 3.77
CA THR A 154 -12.61 2.16 2.35
C THR A 154 -13.95 1.45 2.15
N VAL A 155 -14.54 1.62 0.98
CA VAL A 155 -15.84 1.05 0.61
C VAL A 155 -15.67 0.20 -0.64
N ALA A 156 -16.29 -0.98 -0.63
CA ALA A 156 -16.33 -1.85 -1.78
C ALA A 156 -17.22 -1.28 -2.89
N ASN A 157 -16.71 -1.27 -4.12
CA ASN A 157 -17.46 -0.93 -5.31
C ASN A 157 -18.48 -2.03 -5.69
N ASP A 158 -19.15 -1.85 -6.82
CA ASP A 158 -20.17 -2.79 -7.32
C ASP A 158 -19.60 -4.17 -7.69
N GLN A 159 -18.29 -4.28 -7.90
CA GLN A 159 -17.58 -5.52 -8.17
C GLN A 159 -17.04 -6.20 -6.90
N GLY A 160 -17.30 -5.64 -5.71
CA GLY A 160 -16.77 -6.17 -4.45
C GLY A 160 -15.29 -5.89 -4.24
N GLN A 161 -14.76 -4.85 -4.88
CA GLN A 161 -13.35 -4.44 -4.78
C GLN A 161 -13.23 -3.13 -4.01
N ALA A 162 -12.16 -2.97 -3.24
CA ALA A 162 -11.86 -1.72 -2.56
C ALA A 162 -10.36 -1.43 -2.57
N THR A 163 -10.00 -0.16 -2.74
CA THR A 163 -8.60 0.28 -2.64
C THR A 163 -8.47 1.35 -1.58
N LEU A 164 -7.28 1.44 -0.96
CA LEU A 164 -6.96 2.48 0.01
C LEU A 164 -5.46 2.78 -0.08
N VAL A 165 -5.12 4.04 -0.31
CA VAL A 165 -3.72 4.49 -0.26
C VAL A 165 -3.59 5.62 0.75
N VAL A 166 -2.78 5.40 1.79
CA VAL A 166 -2.63 6.32 2.93
C VAL A 166 -1.16 6.51 3.27
N GLN A 167 -0.79 7.73 3.67
CA GLN A 167 0.47 8.02 4.32
C GLN A 167 0.25 8.13 5.83
N ILE A 168 1.01 7.37 6.60
CA ILE A 168 0.94 7.36 8.06
C ILE A 168 2.24 7.95 8.62
N PRO A 169 2.20 9.16 9.20
CA PRO A 169 3.38 9.75 9.80
C PRO A 169 3.77 9.02 11.09
N GLY A 170 5.07 8.99 11.39
CA GLY A 170 5.59 8.52 12.68
C GLY A 170 5.60 7.00 12.90
N ILE A 171 5.16 6.19 11.93
CA ILE A 171 5.39 4.74 11.93
C ILE A 171 6.60 4.42 11.07
N GLN A 172 7.53 3.64 11.61
CA GLN A 172 8.64 3.06 10.85
C GLN A 172 8.30 1.62 10.48
N LEU A 173 8.55 1.23 9.24
CA LEU A 173 8.30 -0.13 8.77
C LEU A 173 9.02 -1.20 9.60
N ARG A 174 10.24 -0.91 10.07
CA ARG A 174 11.00 -1.83 10.95
C ARG A 174 10.25 -2.17 12.25
N ASP A 175 9.41 -1.24 12.74
CA ASP A 175 8.65 -1.43 13.97
C ASP A 175 7.40 -2.30 13.74
N LEU A 176 7.03 -2.56 12.47
CA LEU A 176 5.88 -3.36 12.08
C LEU A 176 6.22 -4.82 11.79
N ILE A 177 7.50 -5.17 11.72
CA ILE A 177 7.93 -6.54 11.45
C ILE A 177 7.40 -7.47 12.56
N GLY A 178 6.77 -8.58 12.16
CA GLY A 178 6.17 -9.54 13.08
C GLY A 178 4.85 -9.08 13.71
N ARG A 179 4.30 -7.94 13.28
CA ARG A 179 2.94 -7.49 13.61
C ARG A 179 1.94 -7.99 12.58
N SER A 180 0.68 -7.61 12.74
CA SER A 180 -0.38 -7.94 11.79
C SER A 180 -1.13 -6.71 11.32
N ILE A 181 -1.76 -6.85 10.16
CA ILE A 181 -2.82 -5.96 9.70
C ILE A 181 -4.14 -6.69 9.76
N VAL A 182 -5.17 -6.00 10.24
CA VAL A 182 -6.50 -6.56 10.43
C VAL A 182 -7.51 -5.70 9.70
N LEU A 183 -8.36 -6.36 8.92
CA LEU A 183 -9.54 -5.76 8.33
C LEU A 183 -10.71 -5.95 9.30
N HIS A 184 -11.37 -4.86 9.65
CA HIS A 184 -12.57 -4.84 10.47
C HIS A 184 -13.77 -4.46 9.63
N ASP A 185 -14.92 -5.02 9.96
CA ASP A 185 -16.21 -4.58 9.42
C ASP A 185 -16.56 -3.24 10.06
N ALA A 186 -16.69 -2.17 9.27
CA ALA A 186 -16.97 -0.85 9.83
C ALA A 186 -18.42 -0.71 10.34
N SER A 187 -19.33 -1.61 9.93
CA SER A 187 -20.73 -1.61 10.40
C SER A 187 -20.87 -2.15 11.82
N THR A 188 -19.92 -2.99 12.26
CA THR A 188 -19.89 -3.57 13.60
C THR A 188 -18.52 -3.28 14.22
N LYS A 189 -18.46 -2.33 15.17
CA LYS A 189 -17.21 -1.84 15.80
C LYS A 189 -16.27 -2.90 16.41
N SER A 190 -16.63 -4.19 16.37
CA SER A 190 -15.92 -5.29 17.02
C SER A 190 -15.69 -6.51 16.12
N ARG A 191 -16.22 -6.56 14.89
CA ARG A 191 -16.04 -7.75 14.03
C ARG A 191 -14.78 -7.63 13.19
N ARG A 192 -13.79 -8.44 13.55
CA ARG A 192 -12.59 -8.66 12.73
C ARG A 192 -12.94 -9.64 11.62
N VAL A 193 -12.67 -9.26 10.38
CA VAL A 193 -13.09 -10.00 9.18
C VAL A 193 -11.93 -10.75 8.58
N LEU A 194 -10.79 -10.08 8.40
CA LEU A 194 -9.58 -10.66 7.81
C LEU A 194 -8.36 -10.27 8.64
N CYS A 195 -7.30 -11.06 8.55
CA CYS A 195 -6.00 -10.70 9.12
C CYS A 195 -4.87 -11.17 8.23
N SER A 196 -3.73 -10.51 8.37
CA SER A 196 -2.47 -10.97 7.79
C SER A 196 -1.34 -10.71 8.76
N LEU A 197 -0.33 -11.56 8.74
CA LEU A 197 0.98 -11.20 9.26
C LEU A 197 1.59 -10.12 8.35
N PHE A 198 2.45 -9.27 8.88
CA PHE A 198 3.45 -8.59 8.06
C PHE A 198 4.69 -9.49 7.96
N PRO A 199 4.79 -10.37 6.94
CA PRO A 199 6.07 -11.00 6.64
C PRO A 199 7.02 -9.92 6.12
N VAL A 200 8.30 -10.03 6.49
CA VAL A 200 9.34 -9.19 5.92
C VAL A 200 9.41 -9.45 4.41
N ILE A 201 9.25 -8.42 3.58
CA ILE A 201 9.62 -8.47 2.17
C ILE A 201 10.64 -7.36 1.90
N CYS A 202 11.91 -7.74 2.08
CA CYS A 202 13.14 -7.09 1.66
C CYS A 202 13.20 -5.55 1.66
N ALA A 203 14.13 -5.02 2.46
CA ALA A 203 14.74 -3.72 2.24
C ALA A 203 15.50 -3.72 0.92
N TYR A 204 15.41 -2.61 0.17
CA TYR A 204 16.29 -2.36 -0.96
C TYR A 204 17.70 -2.10 -0.42
N VAL A 205 18.54 -3.14 -0.40
CA VAL A 205 20.00 -2.99 -0.36
C VAL A 205 20.51 -3.56 -1.69
N ASP A 206 20.93 -2.67 -2.58
CA ASP A 206 21.61 -2.98 -3.84
C ASP A 206 20.94 -3.99 -4.79
N ARG A 207 19.76 -3.62 -5.33
CA ARG A 207 19.15 -4.24 -6.53
C ARG A 207 18.95 -5.76 -6.48
N VAL A 208 18.73 -6.36 -5.30
CA VAL A 208 18.35 -7.77 -5.21
C VAL A 208 17.14 -7.92 -4.29
N LEU A 209 16.06 -8.45 -4.85
CA LEU A 209 14.86 -8.83 -4.13
C LEU A 209 15.13 -10.16 -3.42
N PHE A 210 15.36 -10.15 -2.10
CA PHE A 210 15.47 -11.39 -1.32
C PHE A 210 14.10 -11.78 -0.74
N PHE A 211 13.57 -12.91 -1.20
CA PHE A 211 12.48 -13.60 -0.53
C PHE A 211 13.03 -14.33 0.70
N VAL A 212 12.66 -13.88 1.91
CA VAL A 212 12.84 -14.71 3.11
C VAL A 212 11.54 -15.48 3.32
N SER A 213 11.49 -16.69 2.74
CA SER A 213 10.49 -17.68 3.12
C SER A 213 10.79 -18.10 4.56
N SER A 214 10.01 -17.61 5.52
CA SER A 214 9.95 -18.26 6.83
C SER A 214 8.93 -19.40 6.73
N TYR A 215 9.45 -20.61 6.95
CA TYR A 215 8.78 -21.92 6.86
C TYR A 215 7.45 -22.01 7.63
#